data_AF-A0A377V816-F1
#
_entry.id   AF-A0A377V816-F1
#
_cell.length_a   1.000
_cell.length_b   1.000
_cell.length_c   1.000
_cell.angle_alpha   90.00
_cell.angle_beta   90.00
_cell.angle_gamma   90.00
#
_symmetry.space_group_name_H-M   'P 1'
#
loop_
_entity.id
_entity.type
_entity.pdbx_description
1 polymer ?
#
loop_
_entity_poly.entity_id
_entity_poly.type
_entity_poly.pdbx_seq_one_letter_code
_entity_poly.pdbx_strand_id
1 'polypeptide(L)'
;MKFLAARKKPKMIHYAGENKPWNTEKVDFYDDFIENIANTPWEMEIYKRQMSLAASIGLTHSEPQQQILFQTKIKNVLMPYVNKYAPIGTPRRNMMTKYYYKVRRAILG
;
A
#
# COMPACT_ATOMS: atom_id res chain seq x y z
N MET A 1 -9.93 -18.82 16.36
CA MET A 1 -9.34 -18.10 17.51
C MET A 1 -7.81 -18.16 17.64
N LYS A 2 -7.07 -19.03 16.92
CA LYS A 2 -5.59 -19.11 17.03
C LYS A 2 -4.87 -17.77 16.80
N PHE A 3 -5.38 -16.95 15.88
CA PHE A 3 -4.89 -15.60 15.63
C PHE A 3 -4.99 -14.67 16.85
N LEU A 4 -6.15 -14.62 17.52
CA LEU A 4 -6.34 -13.79 18.71
C LEU A 4 -5.44 -14.23 19.87
N ALA A 5 -5.20 -15.54 20.00
CA ALA A 5 -4.27 -16.06 21.00
C ALA A 5 -2.82 -15.67 20.68
N ALA A 6 -2.40 -15.74 19.41
CA ALA A 6 -1.06 -15.33 18.99
C ALA A 6 -0.78 -13.84 19.24
N ARG A 7 -1.81 -12.98 19.15
CA ARG A 7 -1.70 -11.54 19.44
C ARG A 7 -1.45 -11.21 20.92
N LYS A 8 -1.79 -12.11 21.85
CA LYS A 8 -1.55 -11.87 23.29
C LYS A 8 -0.09 -12.01 23.69
N LYS A 9 0.70 -12.80 22.94
CA LYS A 9 2.13 -13.03 23.18
C LYS A 9 2.85 -13.30 21.85
N PRO A 10 2.98 -12.27 20.99
CA PRO A 10 3.60 -12.44 19.69
C PRO A 10 5.10 -12.73 19.85
N LYS A 11 5.65 -13.57 18.96
CA LYS A 11 7.10 -13.77 18.83
C LYS A 11 7.73 -12.85 17.79
N MET A 12 6.91 -12.36 16.85
CA MET A 12 7.28 -11.45 15.79
C MET A 12 6.05 -10.63 15.42
N ILE A 13 6.25 -9.34 15.22
CA ILE A 13 5.20 -8.38 14.86
C ILE A 13 5.53 -7.85 13.47
N HIS A 14 4.67 -8.12 12.50
CA HIS A 14 4.83 -7.64 11.13
C HIS A 14 3.87 -6.49 10.88
N TYR A 15 4.39 -5.27 10.81
CA TYR A 15 3.65 -4.07 10.44
C TYR A 15 3.34 -4.04 8.94
N ALA A 16 2.40 -4.88 8.48
CA ALA A 16 1.92 -4.92 7.10
C ALA A 16 0.90 -3.79 6.81
N GLY A 17 0.76 -3.40 5.54
CA GLY A 17 -0.20 -2.37 5.12
C GLY A 17 0.33 -0.94 5.17
N GLU A 18 -0.58 0.04 5.09
CA GLU A 18 -0.26 1.47 4.90
C GLU A 18 0.14 2.17 6.21
N ASN A 19 -0.50 1.81 7.33
CA ASN A 19 -0.26 2.42 8.63
C ASN A 19 0.98 1.80 9.28
N LYS A 20 2.12 2.48 9.12
CA LYS A 20 3.41 2.07 9.70
C LYS A 20 3.67 2.83 11.01
N PRO A 21 4.31 2.20 12.01
CA PRO A 21 4.56 2.83 13.31
C PRO A 21 5.51 4.04 13.21
N TRP A 22 6.46 4.04 12.26
CA TRP A 22 7.30 5.21 11.97
C TRP A 22 6.57 6.39 11.31
N ASN A 23 5.31 6.23 10.89
CA ASN A 23 4.51 7.29 10.27
C ASN A 23 3.40 7.80 11.20
N THR A 24 2.86 6.95 12.09
CA THR A 24 1.76 7.29 12.98
C THR A 24 1.80 6.46 14.26
N GLU A 25 1.49 7.08 15.39
CA GLU A 25 1.37 6.42 16.69
C GLU A 25 0.11 5.54 16.80
N LYS A 26 -0.90 5.78 15.96
CA LYS A 26 -2.22 5.14 16.04
C LYS A 26 -2.24 3.76 15.40
N VAL A 27 -1.34 2.88 15.81
CA VAL A 27 -1.23 1.48 15.34
C VAL A 27 -1.10 0.52 16.50
N ASP A 28 -1.59 -0.71 16.32
CA ASP A 28 -1.36 -1.78 17.28
C ASP A 28 0.14 -2.04 17.46
N PHE A 29 0.54 -2.40 18.69
CA PHE A 29 1.93 -2.72 19.05
C PHE A 29 2.92 -1.57 18.80
N TYR A 30 2.45 -0.32 18.74
CA TYR A 30 3.31 0.84 18.55
C TYR A 30 4.46 0.91 19.57
N ASP A 31 4.16 0.62 20.84
CA ASP A 31 5.15 0.66 21.92
C ASP A 31 6.27 -0.38 21.70
N ASP A 32 5.95 -1.58 21.20
CA ASP A 32 6.95 -2.59 20.84
C ASP A 32 7.91 -2.07 19.75
N PHE A 33 7.43 -1.24 18.82
CA PHE A 33 8.31 -0.58 17.84
C PHE A 33 9.16 0.52 18.48
N ILE A 34 8.57 1.37 19.32
CA ILE A 34 9.28 2.50 19.95
C ILE A 34 10.34 2.01 20.93
N GLU A 35 10.09 0.93 21.67
CA GLU A 35 11.07 0.33 22.57
C GLU A 35 12.38 -0.01 21.84
N ASN A 36 12.28 -0.49 20.59
CA ASN A 36 13.44 -0.85 19.77
C ASN A 36 14.08 0.34 19.05
N ILE A 37 13.35 1.45 18.87
CA ILE A 37 13.90 2.67 18.25
C ILE A 37 14.55 3.60 19.27
N ALA A 38 14.10 3.54 20.53
CA ALA A 38 14.63 4.35 21.61
C ALA A 38 16.14 4.14 21.78
N ASN A 39 16.87 5.23 22.01
CA ASN A 39 18.33 5.26 22.12
C ASN A 39 19.09 4.85 20.84
N THR A 40 18.40 4.77 19.70
CA THR A 40 19.05 4.62 18.39
C THR A 40 19.20 5.98 17.70
N PRO A 41 20.13 6.11 16.74
CA PRO A 41 20.26 7.36 15.97
C PRO A 41 18.97 7.81 15.25
N TRP A 42 18.01 6.89 15.04
CA TRP A 42 16.76 7.16 14.33
C TRP A 42 15.63 7.66 15.23
N GLU A 43 15.78 7.63 16.55
CA GLU A 43 14.73 8.01 17.51
C GLU A 43 14.17 9.42 17.22
N MET A 44 15.06 10.42 17.15
CA MET A 44 14.68 11.80 16.87
C MET A 44 14.10 12.00 15.46
N GLU A 45 14.50 11.17 14.49
CA GLU A 45 13.95 11.23 13.14
C GLU A 45 12.49 10.77 13.12
N ILE A 46 12.17 9.70 13.86
CA ILE A 46 10.80 9.19 13.96
C ILE A 46 9.87 10.23 14.59
N TYR A 47 10.27 10.85 15.70
CA TYR A 47 9.45 11.88 16.34
C TYR A 47 9.19 13.08 15.42
N LYS A 48 10.24 13.60 14.76
CA LYS A 48 10.09 14.72 13.81
C LYS A 48 9.18 14.35 12.64
N ARG A 49 9.33 13.13 12.10
CA ARG A 49 8.51 12.61 11.01
C ARG A 49 7.04 12.53 11.41
N GLN A 50 6.73 11.94 12.55
CA GLN A 50 5.36 11.82 13.03
C GLN A 50 4.71 13.18 13.32
N MET A 51 5.45 14.12 13.92
CA MET A 51 4.96 15.49 14.13
C MET A 51 4.67 16.21 12.81
N SER A 52 5.54 16.05 11.81
CA SER A 52 5.33 16.62 10.47
C SER A 52 4.10 16.04 9.78
N LEU A 53 3.91 14.71 9.84
CA LEU A 53 2.71 14.08 9.31
C LEU A 53 1.46 14.54 10.06
N ALA A 54 1.48 14.59 11.40
CA ALA A 54 0.35 15.06 12.20
C ALA A 54 -0.03 16.51 11.87
N ALA A 55 0.96 17.39 11.69
CA ALA A 55 0.75 18.78 11.28
C ALA A 55 0.16 18.88 9.86
N SER A 56 0.59 18.03 8.92
CA SER A 56 0.02 17.98 7.57
C SER A 56 -1.43 17.49 7.54
N ILE A 57 -1.77 16.52 8.41
CA ILE A 57 -3.12 15.95 8.53
C ILE A 57 -4.07 16.97 9.19
N GLY A 58 -3.60 17.73 10.19
CA GLY A 58 -4.39 18.78 10.85
C GLY A 58 -4.80 19.94 9.94
N LEU A 59 -4.09 20.14 8.82
CA LEU A 59 -4.40 21.15 7.80
C LEU A 59 -5.25 20.59 6.65
N THR A 60 -5.39 19.28 6.53
CA THR A 60 -6.09 18.62 5.43
C THR A 60 -6.86 17.39 5.91
N HIS A 61 -8.05 17.61 6.46
CA HIS A 61 -9.12 16.59 6.41
C HIS A 61 -9.65 16.47 4.98
N SER A 62 -8.81 16.04 4.06
CA SER A 62 -9.25 15.42 2.80
C SER A 62 -8.70 14.02 2.81
N GLU A 63 -9.60 13.03 2.73
CA GLU A 63 -9.32 11.62 2.41
C GLU A 63 -8.04 11.52 1.57
N PRO A 64 -7.07 10.65 1.92
CA PRO A 64 -5.85 10.53 1.14
C PRO A 64 -6.25 10.16 -0.27
N GLN A 65 -6.23 11.12 -1.19
CA GLN A 65 -6.36 10.88 -2.61
C GLN A 65 -5.14 10.05 -2.97
N GLN A 66 -5.31 8.72 -2.94
CA GLN A 66 -4.35 7.77 -3.46
C GLN A 66 -3.95 8.30 -4.82
N GLN A 67 -2.70 8.72 -4.97
CA GLN A 67 -2.23 9.29 -6.22
C GLN A 67 -2.33 8.18 -7.28
N ILE A 68 -3.42 8.19 -8.03
CA ILE A 68 -3.70 7.17 -9.04
C ILE A 68 -2.59 7.32 -10.08
N LEU A 69 -1.74 6.29 -10.17
CA LEU A 69 -0.68 6.20 -11.17
C LEU A 69 -1.26 6.53 -12.55
N PHE A 70 -0.53 7.30 -13.35
CA PHE A 70 -0.96 7.69 -14.69
C PHE A 70 -1.36 6.48 -15.56
N GLN A 71 -0.65 5.36 -15.38
CA GLN A 71 -0.95 4.07 -16.01
C GLN A 71 -2.37 3.56 -15.68
N THR A 72 -2.81 3.72 -14.43
CA THR A 72 -4.14 3.30 -13.97
C THR A 72 -5.23 4.20 -14.55
N LYS A 73 -4.96 5.50 -14.71
CA LYS A 73 -5.88 6.43 -15.39
C LYS A 73 -6.11 6.00 -16.84
N ILE A 74 -5.03 5.73 -17.59
CA ILE A 74 -5.12 5.26 -18.98
C ILE A 74 -5.88 3.93 -19.06
N LYS A 75 -5.54 2.98 -18.18
CA LYS A 75 -6.23 1.68 -18.13
C LYS A 75 -7.73 1.87 -17.92
N ASN A 76 -8.15 2.71 -16.97
CA ASN A 76 -9.56 2.91 -16.66
C ASN A 76 -10.35 3.52 -17.84
N VAL A 77 -9.71 4.39 -18.63
CA VAL A 77 -10.32 4.95 -19.85
C VAL A 77 -10.46 3.92 -20.96
N LEU A 78 -9.48 3.01 -21.11
CA LEU A 78 -9.50 1.99 -22.18
C LEU A 78 -10.40 0.80 -21.85
N MET A 79 -10.53 0.43 -20.57
CA MET A 79 -11.24 -0.77 -20.14
C MET A 79 -12.71 -0.89 -20.63
N PRO A 80 -13.54 0.17 -20.67
CA PRO A 80 -14.89 0.10 -21.21
C PRO A 80 -14.93 -0.36 -22.67
N TYR A 81 -14.03 0.15 -23.51
CA TYR A 81 -13.93 -0.24 -24.92
C TYR A 81 -13.44 -1.68 -25.05
N VAL A 82 -12.43 -2.08 -24.27
CA VAL A 82 -11.93 -3.46 -24.28
C VAL A 82 -13.03 -4.41 -23.84
N ASN A 83 -13.82 -4.08 -22.84
CA ASN A 83 -14.93 -4.91 -22.38
C ASN A 83 -16.07 -4.98 -23.41
N LYS A 84 -16.32 -3.91 -24.19
CA LYS A 84 -17.29 -3.89 -25.29
C LYS A 84 -16.89 -4.81 -26.45
N TYR A 85 -15.62 -4.82 -26.84
CA TYR A 85 -15.14 -5.57 -28.03
C TYR A 85 -14.51 -6.94 -27.73
N ALA A 86 -14.09 -7.15 -26.48
CA ALA A 86 -13.46 -8.38 -25.99
C ALA A 86 -13.95 -8.66 -24.55
N PRO A 87 -15.20 -9.14 -24.38
CA PRO A 87 -15.76 -9.44 -23.08
C PRO A 87 -14.98 -10.53 -22.35
N ILE A 88 -15.09 -10.51 -21.02
CA ILE A 88 -14.41 -11.45 -20.12
C ILE A 88 -14.85 -12.88 -20.45
N GLY A 89 -13.89 -13.79 -20.55
CA GLY A 89 -14.14 -15.20 -20.90
C GLY A 89 -14.12 -15.51 -22.40
N THR A 90 -14.05 -14.51 -23.28
CA THR A 90 -13.94 -14.78 -24.73
C THR A 90 -12.53 -15.24 -25.14
N PRO A 91 -12.40 -16.08 -26.18
CA PRO A 91 -11.09 -16.45 -26.75
C PRO A 91 -10.26 -15.24 -27.18
N ARG A 92 -10.93 -14.19 -27.70
CA ARG A 92 -10.30 -12.92 -28.09
C ARG A 92 -9.66 -12.22 -26.90
N ARG A 93 -10.34 -12.18 -25.75
CA ARG A 93 -9.80 -11.58 -24.52
C ARG A 93 -8.57 -12.33 -24.03
N ASN A 94 -8.60 -13.66 -24.05
CA ASN A 94 -7.45 -14.50 -23.67
C ASN A 94 -6.23 -14.26 -24.58
N MET A 95 -6.46 -14.15 -25.89
CA MET A 95 -5.41 -13.81 -26.85
C MET A 95 -4.81 -12.42 -26.56
N MET A 96 -5.65 -11.39 -26.40
CA MET A 96 -5.20 -10.04 -26.06
C MET A 96 -4.38 -10.00 -24.77
N THR A 97 -4.84 -10.68 -23.73
CA THR A 97 -4.12 -10.79 -22.45
C THR A 97 -2.76 -11.46 -22.62
N LYS A 98 -2.67 -12.55 -23.40
CA LYS A 98 -1.41 -13.26 -23.67
C LYS A 98 -0.39 -12.35 -24.37
N TYR A 99 -0.82 -11.62 -25.41
CA TYR A 99 0.07 -10.67 -26.10
C TYR A 99 0.46 -9.48 -25.22
N TYR A 100 -0.48 -8.93 -24.44
CA TYR A 100 -0.20 -7.86 -23.48
C TYR A 100 0.92 -8.26 -22.51
N TYR A 101 0.84 -9.43 -21.88
CA TYR A 101 1.88 -9.88 -20.95
C TYR A 101 3.19 -10.24 -21.64
N LYS A 102 3.16 -10.74 -22.89
CA LYS A 102 4.37 -10.96 -23.70
C LYS A 102 5.13 -9.66 -23.96
N VAL A 103 4.41 -8.61 -24.38
CA VAL A 103 5.00 -7.27 -24.62
C VAL A 103 5.45 -6.63 -23.31
N ARG A 104 4.62 -6.68 -22.27
CA ARG A 104 4.96 -6.14 -20.94
C ARG A 104 6.24 -6.74 -20.40
N ARG A 105 6.40 -8.06 -20.51
CA ARG A 105 7.61 -8.77 -20.08
C ARG A 105 8.84 -8.35 -20.89
N ALA A 106 8.71 -8.19 -22.21
CA ALA A 106 9.82 -7.74 -23.05
C ALA A 106 10.31 -6.30 -22.72
N ILE A 107 9.42 -5.44 -22.22
CA ILE A 107 9.74 -4.05 -21.89
C ILE A 107 10.21 -3.89 -20.44
N LEU A 108 9.63 -4.64 -19.49
CA LEU A 108 9.86 -4.47 -18.05
C LEU A 108 10.80 -5.54 -17.42
N GLY A 109 11.13 -6.62 -18.13
CA GLY A 109 11.88 -7.77 -17.61
C GLY A 109 10.98 -8.92 -17.13
#